data_AF-A0A800JKV2-F1
#
_entry.id   AF-A0A800JKV2-F1
#
_cell.length_a   1.000
_cell.length_b   1.000
_cell.length_c   1.000
_cell.angle_alpha   90.00
_cell.angle_beta   90.00
_cell.angle_gamma   90.00
#
_symmetry.space_group_name_H-M   'P 1'
#
loop_
_entity.id
_entity.type
_entity.pdbx_description
1 polymer ?
#
loop_
_entity_poly.entity_id
_entity_poly.type
_entity_poly.pdbx_seq_one_letter_code
_entity_poly.pdbx_strand_id
1 'polypeptide(L)'
;MIIIPVDDPVKPSKVFVVEISQPIRSKGKVQNSGGVLVYSVDAKLASGQNPVVVYPKADLLKAPFQPDDRFDHKDAPMSIKVLKKNGDGSCLIEVKVN
;
A
#
# COMPACT_ATOMS: atom_id res chain seq x y z
N MET A 1 0.34 8.74 -3.04
CA MET A 1 1.16 7.92 -2.13
C MET A 1 1.11 8.56 -0.75
N ILE A 2 0.93 7.75 0.29
CA ILE A 2 0.97 8.14 1.71
C ILE A 2 2.05 7.29 2.37
N ILE A 3 2.94 7.90 3.13
CA ILE A 3 4.04 7.24 3.84
C ILE A 3 3.85 7.46 5.33
N ILE A 4 3.90 6.39 6.12
CA ILE A 4 3.65 6.42 7.56
C ILE A 4 4.86 5.76 8.24
N PRO A 5 5.68 6.51 8.99
CA PRO A 5 6.80 5.95 9.75
C PRO A 5 6.29 5.12 10.92
N VAL A 6 7.03 4.07 11.27
CA VAL A 6 6.72 3.24 12.46
C VAL A 6 7.22 3.90 13.74
N ASP A 7 8.24 4.74 13.65
CA ASP A 7 8.93 5.39 14.76
C ASP A 7 9.27 6.86 14.45
N ASP A 8 10.53 7.27 14.55
CA ASP A 8 10.97 8.65 14.36
C ASP A 8 10.68 9.12 12.92
N PRO A 9 9.84 10.14 12.70
CA PRO A 9 9.52 10.63 11.37
C PRO A 9 10.71 11.27 10.64
N VAL A 10 11.75 11.71 11.36
CA VAL A 10 12.96 12.31 10.77
C VAL A 10 13.94 11.23 10.31
N LYS A 11 13.99 10.08 11.01
CA LYS A 11 14.89 8.97 10.70
C LYS A 11 14.20 7.62 10.97
N PRO A 12 13.22 7.24 10.13
CA PRO A 12 12.43 6.06 10.40
C PRO A 12 13.27 4.78 10.25
N SER A 13 13.04 3.79 11.11
CA SER A 13 13.62 2.46 10.92
C SER A 13 12.84 1.63 9.89
N LYS A 14 11.56 1.94 9.73
CA LYS A 14 10.65 1.33 8.76
C LYS A 14 9.54 2.31 8.43
N VAL A 15 9.07 2.28 7.19
CA VAL A 15 7.86 3.00 6.77
C VAL A 15 6.85 2.03 6.18
N PHE A 16 5.57 2.32 6.38
CA PHE A 16 4.48 1.76 5.60
C PHE A 16 4.09 2.73 4.51
N VAL A 17 3.80 2.21 3.33
CA VAL A 17 3.40 2.98 2.15
C VAL A 17 2.04 2.50 1.69
N VAL A 18 1.18 3.47 1.40
CA VAL A 18 -0.16 3.31 0.84
C VAL A 18 -0.20 4.05 -0.49
N GLU A 19 -0.43 3.34 -1.57
CA GLU A 19 -0.50 3.95 -2.89
C GLU A 19 -1.54 3.29 -3.79
N ILE A 20 -1.90 3.98 -4.87
CA ILE A 20 -2.76 3.39 -5.89
C ILE A 20 -1.93 2.39 -6.69
N SER A 21 -2.44 1.17 -6.84
CA SER A 21 -1.76 0.15 -7.63
C SER A 21 -1.64 0.57 -9.09
N GLN A 22 -0.43 0.41 -9.63
CA GLN A 22 -0.21 0.63 -11.05
C GLN A 22 -0.91 -0.47 -11.88
N PRO A 23 -1.44 -0.14 -13.08
CA PRO A 23 -2.03 -1.14 -13.96
C PRO A 23 -1.02 -2.24 -14.30
N ILE A 24 -1.40 -3.50 -14.10
CA ILE A 24 -0.54 -4.62 -14.50
C ILE A 24 -0.85 -4.95 -15.96
N ARG A 25 0.16 -4.86 -16.82
CA ARG A 25 0.10 -5.38 -18.19
C ARG A 25 0.48 -6.86 -18.17
N SER A 26 -0.50 -7.73 -18.41
CA SER A 26 -0.26 -9.16 -18.58
C SER A 26 -0.73 -9.61 -19.95
N LYS A 27 0.18 -10.20 -20.73
CA LYS A 27 -0.09 -10.77 -22.07
C LYS A 27 -0.92 -9.85 -23.00
N GLY A 28 -0.56 -8.56 -23.06
CA GLY A 28 -1.23 -7.58 -23.94
C GLY A 28 -2.62 -7.11 -23.46
N LYS A 29 -3.14 -7.63 -22.34
CA LYS A 29 -4.32 -7.08 -21.66
C LYS A 29 -3.87 -6.17 -20.52
N VAL A 30 -4.34 -4.93 -20.53
CA VAL A 30 -4.23 -4.04 -19.38
C VAL A 30 -5.30 -4.49 -18.39
N GLN A 31 -4.90 -5.07 -17.26
CA GLN A 31 -5.83 -5.21 -16.16
C GLN A 31 -5.87 -3.88 -15.41
N ASN A 32 -7.00 -3.18 -15.53
CA ASN A 32 -7.32 -1.99 -14.74
C ASN A 32 -7.66 -2.36 -13.28
N SER A 33 -7.00 -3.39 -12.71
CA SER A 33 -7.05 -3.74 -11.29
C SER A 33 -6.32 -2.69 -10.44
N GLY A 34 -6.67 -1.42 -10.67
CA GLY A 34 -6.48 -0.33 -9.75
C GLY A 34 -7.20 -0.66 -8.45
N GLY A 35 -6.49 -0.41 -7.35
CA GLY A 35 -6.89 -0.59 -5.98
C GLY A 35 -5.83 0.11 -5.14
N VAL A 36 -5.72 -0.27 -3.87
CA VAL A 36 -4.76 0.32 -2.95
C VAL A 36 -3.72 -0.73 -2.60
N LEU A 37 -2.46 -0.46 -2.90
CA LEU A 37 -1.33 -1.29 -2.50
C LEU A 37 -0.83 -0.83 -1.13
N VAL A 38 -0.54 -1.80 -0.28
CA VAL A 38 0.08 -1.58 1.03
C VAL A 38 1.37 -2.38 1.11
N TYR A 39 2.47 -1.71 1.41
CA TYR A 39 3.77 -2.35 1.60
C TYR A 39 4.58 -1.63 2.66
N SER A 40 5.62 -2.28 3.18
CA SER A 40 6.60 -1.65 4.07
C SER A 40 7.98 -1.68 3.46
N VAL A 41 8.80 -0.72 3.88
CA VAL A 41 10.20 -0.56 3.45
C VAL A 41 11.06 -0.46 4.70
N ASP A 42 12.10 -1.28 4.81
CA ASP A 42 13.14 -1.09 5.83
C ASP A 42 13.93 0.17 5.46
N ALA A 43 13.87 1.21 6.30
CA ALA A 43 14.40 2.53 5.96
C ALA A 43 15.82 2.76 6.53
N LYS A 44 16.47 1.72 7.07
CA LYS A 44 17.79 1.85 7.71
C LYS A 44 18.94 1.99 6.72
N LEU A 45 18.79 1.53 5.47
CA LEU A 45 19.89 1.54 4.50
C LEU A 45 19.86 2.82 3.66
N ALA A 46 20.97 3.56 3.72
CA ALA A 46 21.18 4.76 2.89
C ALA A 46 21.40 4.45 1.40
N SER A 47 21.59 3.18 1.03
CA SER A 47 21.86 2.76 -0.35
C SER A 47 20.65 2.90 -1.29
N GLY A 48 19.45 3.10 -0.75
CA GLY A 48 18.19 3.07 -1.51
C GLY A 48 17.75 1.67 -1.93
N GLN A 49 18.60 0.65 -1.78
CA GLN A 49 18.29 -0.76 -2.03
C GLN A 49 17.69 -1.39 -0.78
N ASN A 50 16.54 -0.86 -0.39
CA ASN A 50 15.88 -1.23 0.84
C ASN A 50 14.96 -2.46 0.63
N PRO A 51 14.99 -3.46 1.53
CA PRO A 51 14.01 -4.53 1.53
C PRO A 51 12.57 -4.00 1.57
N VAL A 52 11.71 -4.58 0.72
CA VAL A 52 10.29 -4.25 0.62
C VAL A 52 9.45 -5.48 0.93
N VAL A 53 8.39 -5.30 1.73
CA VAL A 53 7.40 -6.34 2.02
C VAL A 53 6.03 -5.85 1.57
N VAL A 54 5.45 -6.52 0.59
CA VAL A 54 4.06 -6.28 0.16
C VAL A 54 3.10 -7.04 1.06
N TYR A 55 2.02 -6.38 1.48
CA TYR A 55 0.95 -7.00 2.26
C TYR A 55 -0.25 -7.22 1.34
N PRO A 56 -0.38 -8.39 0.70
CA PRO A 56 -1.50 -8.64 -0.20
C PRO A 56 -2.80 -8.86 0.56
N LYS A 57 -3.92 -8.49 -0.06
CA LYS A 57 -5.25 -8.89 0.45
C LYS A 57 -5.45 -10.41 0.43
N ALA A 58 -4.96 -11.08 -0.61
CA ALA A 58 -5.06 -12.54 -0.78
C ALA A 58 -3.74 -13.17 -1.23
N ASP A 59 -3.21 -12.74 -2.38
CA ASP A 59 -1.94 -13.20 -2.94
C ASP A 59 -1.25 -12.06 -3.70
N LEU A 60 -0.02 -12.27 -4.18
CA LEU A 60 0.74 -11.22 -4.86
C LEU A 60 0.14 -10.78 -6.22
N LEU A 61 -0.61 -11.64 -6.89
CA LEU A 61 -1.30 -11.32 -8.16
C LEU A 61 -2.59 -10.52 -7.90
N LYS A 62 -3.17 -10.65 -6.71
CA LYS A 62 -4.32 -9.92 -6.19
C LYS A 62 -3.94 -9.11 -4.94
N ALA A 63 -2.77 -8.49 -5.00
CA ALA A 63 -2.23 -7.72 -3.87
C ALA A 63 -3.06 -6.48 -3.52
N PRO A 64 -3.57 -5.68 -4.48
CA PRO A 64 -4.25 -4.43 -4.17
C PRO A 64 -5.61 -4.65 -3.48
N PHE A 65 -5.83 -3.92 -2.40
CA PHE A 65 -7.11 -3.80 -1.69
C PHE A 65 -8.13 -3.08 -2.58
N GLN A 66 -9.34 -3.64 -2.67
CA GLN A 66 -10.46 -3.14 -3.46
C GLN A 66 -11.45 -2.38 -2.58
N PRO A 67 -12.45 -1.67 -3.15
CA PRO A 67 -13.52 -1.07 -2.35
C PRO A 67 -14.11 -2.06 -1.34
N ASP A 68 -14.41 -1.56 -0.15
CA ASP A 68 -14.85 -2.28 1.05
C ASP A 68 -13.79 -3.15 1.76
N ASP A 69 -12.61 -3.35 1.15
CA ASP A 69 -11.53 -4.03 1.84
C ASP A 69 -10.90 -3.18 2.96
N ARG A 70 -10.35 -3.89 3.95
CA ARG A 70 -9.61 -3.32 5.07
C ARG A 70 -8.24 -3.96 5.19
N PHE A 71 -7.25 -3.12 5.45
CA PHE A 71 -5.93 -3.52 5.93
C PHE A 71 -5.86 -3.22 7.43
N ASP A 72 -5.66 -4.27 8.22
CA ASP A 72 -5.39 -4.19 9.65
C ASP A 72 -4.32 -5.22 9.97
N HIS A 73 -3.16 -4.75 10.42
CA HIS A 73 -1.99 -5.58 10.66
C HIS A 73 -1.33 -5.15 11.96
N LYS A 74 -1.08 -6.10 12.86
CA LYS A 74 -0.53 -5.87 14.20
C LYS A 74 0.78 -5.07 14.22
N ASP A 75 1.59 -5.23 13.18
CA ASP A 75 2.91 -4.58 13.06
C ASP A 75 2.85 -3.26 12.28
N ALA A 76 1.66 -2.82 11.86
CA ALA A 76 1.46 -1.54 11.19
C ALA A 76 0.99 -0.48 12.19
N PRO A 77 1.54 0.75 12.15
CA PRO A 77 1.10 1.88 12.99
C PRO A 77 -0.22 2.49 12.48
N MET A 78 -0.93 1.79 11.60
CA MET A 78 -2.08 2.29 10.88
C MET A 78 -2.98 1.17 10.41
N SER A 79 -4.24 1.52 10.16
CA SER A 79 -5.20 0.71 9.41
C SER A 79 -5.75 1.51 8.24
N ILE A 80 -6.18 0.79 7.20
CA ILE A 80 -6.77 1.40 5.99
C ILE A 80 -8.11 0.76 5.71
N LYS A 81 -9.06 1.58 5.27
CA LYS A 81 -10.28 1.11 4.60
C LYS A 81 -10.38 1.75 3.23
N VAL A 82 -10.55 0.94 2.19
CA VAL A 82 -10.82 1.45 0.85
C VAL A 82 -12.32 1.69 0.74
N LEU A 83 -12.73 2.96 0.64
CA LEU A 83 -14.15 3.33 0.67
C LEU A 83 -14.79 3.21 -0.71
N LYS A 84 -14.09 3.70 -1.74
CA LYS A 84 -14.64 3.75 -3.09
C LYS A 84 -13.51 3.86 -4.12
N LYS A 85 -13.76 3.30 -5.30
CA LYS A 85 -13.00 3.59 -6.52
C LYS A 85 -13.87 4.43 -7.46
N ASN A 86 -13.32 5.54 -7.95
CA ASN A 86 -13.98 6.43 -8.88
C ASN A 86 -13.71 5.98 -10.33
N GLY A 87 -14.56 6.44 -11.26
CA GLY A 87 -14.45 6.07 -12.68
C GLY A 87 -13.18 6.58 -13.38
N ASP A 88 -12.51 7.58 -12.80
CA ASP A 88 -11.24 8.14 -13.26
C ASP A 88 -10.01 7.36 -12.77
N GLY A 89 -10.21 6.28 -12.00
CA GLY A 89 -9.14 5.47 -11.42
C GLY A 89 -8.62 5.95 -10.07
N SER A 90 -9.11 7.07 -9.55
CA SER A 90 -8.82 7.53 -8.18
C SER A 90 -9.54 6.66 -7.14
N CYS A 91 -8.99 6.60 -5.93
CA CYS A 91 -9.55 5.87 -4.80
C CYS A 91 -9.79 6.82 -3.62
N LEU A 92 -10.96 6.69 -2.99
CA LEU A 92 -11.23 7.28 -1.68
C LEU A 92 -10.86 6.24 -0.61
N ILE A 93 -9.97 6.62 0.29
CA ILE A 93 -9.49 5.78 1.38
C ILE A 93 -9.61 6.49 2.71
N GLU A 94 -9.89 5.73 3.75
CA GLU A 94 -9.72 6.15 5.15
C GLU A 94 -8.42 5.55 5.66
N VAL A 95 -7.59 6.38 6.27
CA VAL A 95 -6.35 5.96 6.93
C VAL A 95 -6.43 6.39 8.37
N LYS A 96 -6.37 5.44 9.30
CA LYS A 96 -6.32 5.69 10.74
C LYS A 96 -4.92 5.36 11.24
N VAL A 97 -4.24 6.35 11.80
CA VAL A 97 -2.96 6.19 12.49
C VAL A 97 -3.22 5.95 13.98
N ASN A 98 -2.50 5.00 14.58
CA ASN A 98 -2.64 4.61 15.98
C ASN A 98 -1.71 5.37 16.92
#